data_AF-A0A7R7WA31-F1
#
_entry.id   AF-A0A7R7WA31-F1
#
_cell.length_a   1.000
_cell.length_b   1.000
_cell.length_c   1.000
_cell.angle_alpha   90.00
_cell.angle_beta   90.00
_cell.angle_gamma   90.00
#
_symmetry.space_group_name_H-M   'P 1'
#
loop_
_entity.id
_entity.type
_entity.pdbx_description
1 polymer ?
#
loop_
_entity_poly.entity_id
_entity_poly.type
_entity_poly.pdbx_seq_one_letter_code
_entity_poly.pdbx_strand_id
1 'polypeptide(L)'
;MREAGPKKYHDLLIPDFDVGCKRRIFDPGYLESLHSDKVLLTDAKIDKITAEGLETDKGFIQADVIVLATGFRTNKFIPYMDVVGRNGESVSQHWTKYDGPAAYNCSVLSGFPNFFMLLGPNAATGHTSAMMAAENSINYALRVLKPVLDGDASSVELMPKAEHDYVYWVQDALNKRVWNAGCVSWYLNDKRWNSMSYPWTQGHYWWRSLFPTWSDWHIKVGWGRFLFIFSFLALFFDLIRLNKHVSYHLTVSRRL
;
A
#
# COMPACT_ATOMS: atom_id res chain seq x y z
N MET A 1 13.83 -12.88 28.13
CA MET A 1 14.85 -11.89 28.52
C MET A 1 15.45 -12.21 29.88
N ARG A 2 14.71 -12.08 31.01
CA ARG A 2 15.29 -12.28 32.35
C ARG A 2 15.84 -13.69 32.62
N GLU A 3 15.16 -14.70 32.09
CA GLU A 3 15.54 -16.10 32.27
C GLU A 3 16.78 -16.48 31.45
N ALA A 4 16.81 -16.11 30.16
CA ALA A 4 17.83 -16.55 29.22
C ALA A 4 19.02 -15.58 29.04
N GLY A 5 18.84 -14.28 29.30
CA GLY A 5 19.86 -13.25 29.07
C GLY A 5 20.75 -12.99 30.30
N PRO A 6 22.02 -12.59 30.11
CA PRO A 6 22.92 -12.26 31.21
C PRO A 6 22.38 -11.12 32.08
N LYS A 7 22.44 -11.27 33.41
CA LYS A 7 21.91 -10.28 34.37
C LYS A 7 22.47 -8.87 34.16
N LYS A 8 23.74 -8.75 33.79
CA LYS A 8 24.43 -7.46 33.52
C LYS A 8 23.78 -6.62 32.41
N TYR A 9 22.96 -7.22 31.54
CA TYR A 9 22.34 -6.56 30.40
C TYR A 9 20.82 -6.41 30.53
N HIS A 10 20.22 -6.78 31.66
CA HIS A 10 18.75 -6.77 31.80
C HIS A 10 18.15 -5.38 31.58
N ASP A 11 18.80 -4.33 32.04
CA ASP A 11 18.32 -2.94 31.89
C ASP A 11 18.37 -2.45 30.43
N LEU A 12 19.25 -3.03 29.61
CA LEU A 12 19.35 -2.73 28.17
C LEU A 12 18.42 -3.62 27.32
N LEU A 13 18.19 -4.87 27.76
CA LEU A 13 17.45 -5.87 26.98
C LEU A 13 15.94 -5.80 27.18
N ILE A 14 15.48 -5.31 28.32
CA ILE A 14 14.05 -5.35 28.68
C ILE A 14 13.44 -3.99 28.31
N PRO A 15 12.62 -3.93 27.24
CA PRO A 15 12.00 -2.69 26.82
C PRO A 15 10.97 -2.18 27.83
N ASP A 16 10.81 -0.86 27.85
CA ASP A 16 9.85 -0.09 28.66
C ASP A 16 8.55 0.23 27.90
N PHE A 17 8.30 -0.43 26.77
CA PHE A 17 7.13 -0.23 25.92
C PHE A 17 6.28 -1.51 25.79
N ASP A 18 5.00 -1.33 25.45
CA ASP A 18 4.05 -2.43 25.30
C ASP A 18 4.44 -3.45 24.22
N VAL A 19 4.16 -4.72 24.51
CA VAL A 19 4.37 -5.81 23.56
C VAL A 19 3.57 -5.57 22.28
N GLY A 20 4.26 -5.56 21.13
CA GLY A 20 3.66 -5.33 19.82
C GLY A 20 3.64 -3.86 19.38
N CYS A 21 4.06 -2.91 20.23
CA CYS A 21 4.20 -1.51 19.82
C CYS A 21 5.25 -1.35 18.70
N LYS A 22 6.25 -2.23 18.67
CA LYS A 22 7.20 -2.42 17.55
C LYS A 22 7.03 -3.82 16.96
N ARG A 23 7.46 -4.01 15.70
CA ARG A 23 7.48 -5.32 15.05
C ARG A 23 8.31 -6.30 15.90
N ARG A 24 7.73 -7.45 16.22
CA ARG A 24 8.44 -8.50 16.96
C ARG A 24 9.56 -9.07 16.09
N ILE A 25 10.75 -9.16 16.67
CA ILE A 25 11.91 -9.83 16.09
C ILE A 25 12.00 -11.23 16.69
N PHE A 26 12.20 -12.22 15.83
CA PHE A 26 12.49 -13.59 16.22
C PHE A 26 13.93 -13.87 15.86
N ASP A 27 14.76 -14.05 16.88
CA ASP A 27 16.20 -14.23 16.72
C ASP A 27 16.68 -15.35 17.66
N PRO A 28 16.66 -16.62 17.18
CA PRO A 28 17.15 -17.74 17.95
C PRO A 28 18.68 -17.62 18.12
N GLY A 29 19.15 -17.71 19.37
CA GLY A 29 20.57 -17.61 19.70
C GLY A 29 21.06 -16.22 20.08
N TYR A 30 20.29 -15.14 19.82
CA TYR A 30 20.69 -13.79 20.22
C TYR A 30 21.01 -13.69 21.71
N LEU A 31 20.09 -14.12 22.59
CA LEU A 31 20.29 -14.05 24.04
C LEU A 31 21.40 -14.96 24.55
N GLU A 32 21.63 -16.09 23.88
CA GLU A 32 22.72 -17.02 24.20
C GLU A 32 24.08 -16.38 23.88
N SER A 33 24.20 -15.71 22.73
CA SER A 33 25.45 -15.07 22.30
C SER A 33 25.94 -13.99 23.27
N LEU A 34 25.02 -13.32 23.99
CA LEU A 34 25.34 -12.27 24.96
C LEU A 34 26.09 -12.77 26.21
N HIS A 35 26.14 -14.09 26.45
CA HIS A 35 26.93 -14.66 27.56
C HIS A 35 28.43 -14.71 27.27
N SER A 36 28.85 -14.59 26.00
CA SER A 36 30.26 -14.56 25.65
C SER A 36 30.95 -13.30 26.18
N ASP A 37 32.17 -13.46 26.69
CA ASP A 37 33.09 -12.38 27.04
C ASP A 37 33.53 -11.54 25.83
N LYS A 38 33.37 -12.05 24.62
CA LYS A 38 33.66 -11.35 23.34
C LYS A 38 32.56 -10.40 22.90
N VAL A 39 31.41 -10.39 23.59
CA VAL A 39 30.27 -9.56 23.23
C VAL A 39 30.09 -8.43 24.24
N LEU A 40 30.14 -7.20 23.74
CA LEU A 40 29.77 -6.01 24.47
C LEU A 40 28.43 -5.48 23.94
N LEU A 41 27.39 -5.58 24.76
CA LEU A 41 26.14 -4.85 24.53
C LEU A 41 26.22 -3.49 25.23
N THR A 42 25.97 -2.41 24.49
CA THR A 42 26.02 -1.03 24.99
C THR A 42 24.95 -0.16 24.32
N ASP A 43 24.48 0.83 25.05
CA ASP A 43 23.61 1.94 24.63
C ASP A 43 24.40 3.25 24.47
N ALA A 44 25.74 3.19 24.48
CA ALA A 44 26.61 4.35 24.26
C ALA A 44 26.21 5.11 22.98
N LYS A 45 26.04 6.42 23.10
CA LYS A 45 25.74 7.28 21.98
C LYS A 45 27.01 7.46 21.16
N ILE A 46 26.95 7.11 19.88
CA ILE A 46 28.06 7.31 18.95
C ILE A 46 28.07 8.80 18.55
N ASP A 47 29.18 9.47 18.83
CA ASP A 47 29.39 10.87 18.43
C ASP A 47 30.09 10.95 17.07
N LYS A 48 31.07 10.08 16.81
CA LYS A 48 31.85 10.11 15.58
C LYS A 48 32.45 8.73 15.23
N ILE A 49 32.58 8.48 13.94
CA ILE A 49 33.39 7.37 13.39
C ILE A 49 34.77 7.91 13.03
N THR A 50 35.83 7.27 13.50
CA THR A 50 37.23 7.59 13.18
C THR A 50 37.86 6.49 12.33
N ALA A 51 39.13 6.63 11.94
CA ALA A 51 39.83 5.61 11.19
C ALA A 51 40.09 4.34 12.02
N GLU A 52 40.12 4.47 13.35
CA GLU A 52 40.47 3.42 14.31
C GLU A 52 39.24 2.83 15.02
N GLY A 53 38.06 3.46 14.92
CA GLY A 53 36.85 2.98 15.59
C GLY A 53 35.75 4.03 15.80
N LEU A 54 35.11 3.99 16.97
CA LEU A 54 33.96 4.81 17.34
C LEU A 54 34.28 5.66 18.57
N GLU A 55 34.11 6.98 18.46
CA GLU A 55 34.02 7.87 19.62
C GLU A 55 32.58 7.84 20.15
N THR A 56 32.43 7.59 21.44
CA THR A 56 31.12 7.56 22.12
C THR A 56 31.15 8.39 23.39
N ASP A 57 29.96 8.72 23.91
CA ASP A 57 29.79 9.38 25.20
C ASP A 57 30.35 8.58 26.41
N LYS A 58 30.61 7.28 26.23
CA LYS A 58 31.18 6.37 27.24
C LYS A 58 32.65 6.01 26.97
N GLY A 59 33.28 6.64 25.97
CA GLY A 59 34.68 6.42 25.62
C GLY A 59 34.89 5.90 24.19
N PHE A 60 36.13 5.56 23.87
CA PHE A 60 36.51 5.08 22.54
C PHE A 60 36.35 3.56 22.41
N ILE A 61 35.73 3.11 21.33
CA ILE A 61 35.59 1.69 20.98
C ILE A 61 36.38 1.43 19.70
N GLN A 62 37.50 0.72 19.81
CA GLN A 62 38.30 0.31 18.66
C GLN A 62 37.51 -0.68 17.79
N ALA A 63 37.54 -0.50 16.48
CA ALA A 63 36.87 -1.41 15.54
C ALA A 63 37.61 -1.49 14.20
N ASP A 64 37.89 -2.71 13.75
CA ASP A 64 38.43 -2.95 12.40
C ASP A 64 37.32 -2.98 11.33
N VAL A 65 36.09 -3.34 11.74
CA VAL A 65 34.91 -3.44 10.87
C VAL A 65 33.70 -2.84 11.56
N ILE A 66 32.94 -2.01 10.84
CA ILE A 66 31.69 -1.41 11.31
C ILE A 66 30.55 -1.88 10.40
N VAL A 67 29.53 -2.51 11.01
CA VAL A 67 28.32 -2.97 10.30
C VAL A 67 27.15 -2.05 10.66
N LEU A 68 26.60 -1.35 9.66
CA LEU A 68 25.48 -0.43 9.85
C LEU A 68 24.14 -1.18 9.78
N ALA A 69 23.60 -1.57 10.93
CA ALA A 69 22.27 -2.16 11.06
C ALA A 69 21.21 -1.10 11.46
N THR A 70 21.23 0.07 10.83
CA THR A 70 20.46 1.28 11.24
C THR A 70 19.03 1.36 10.68
N GLY A 71 18.58 0.32 9.98
CA GLY A 71 17.21 0.23 9.45
C GLY A 71 17.00 0.93 8.11
N PHE A 72 15.78 1.42 7.87
CA PHE A 72 15.32 1.94 6.57
C PHE A 72 14.52 3.24 6.72
N ARG A 73 14.43 4.01 5.63
CA ARG A 73 13.49 5.14 5.52
C ARG A 73 12.11 4.62 5.13
N THR A 74 11.24 4.38 6.11
CA THR A 74 9.96 3.68 5.92
C THR A 74 8.78 4.58 5.54
N ASN A 75 8.74 5.82 6.03
CA ASN A 75 7.65 6.76 5.78
C ASN A 75 7.82 7.61 4.50
N LYS A 76 8.69 7.18 3.59
CA LYS A 76 8.83 7.77 2.26
C LYS A 76 8.43 6.73 1.22
N PHE A 77 7.22 6.88 0.70
CA PHE A 77 6.70 6.05 -0.37
C PHE A 77 7.08 6.65 -1.72
N ILE A 78 7.43 5.80 -2.69
CA ILE A 78 7.86 6.19 -4.04
C ILE A 78 9.03 7.23 -4.02
N PRO A 79 10.13 6.99 -3.28
CA PRO A 79 11.18 8.00 -3.12
C PRO A 79 12.06 8.24 -4.36
N TYR A 80 11.92 7.41 -5.40
CA TYR A 80 12.79 7.41 -6.59
C TYR A 80 12.03 7.64 -7.90
N MET A 81 10.73 7.94 -7.85
CA MET A 81 9.93 8.23 -9.04
C MET A 81 9.09 9.48 -8.78
N ASP A 82 8.87 10.25 -9.83
CA ASP A 82 7.91 11.35 -9.81
C ASP A 82 6.63 10.88 -10.51
N VAL A 83 5.64 10.50 -9.71
CA VAL A 83 4.32 10.10 -10.21
C VAL A 83 3.42 11.32 -10.16
N VAL A 84 2.95 11.74 -11.34
CA VAL A 84 2.12 12.94 -11.53
C VAL A 84 0.73 12.53 -11.99
N GLY A 85 -0.28 12.99 -11.26
CA GLY A 85 -1.69 12.76 -11.53
C GLY A 85 -2.34 13.86 -12.35
N ARG A 86 -3.64 14.04 -12.15
CA ARG A 86 -4.43 15.12 -12.75
C ARG A 86 -3.85 16.49 -12.37
N ASN A 87 -4.02 17.45 -13.28
CA ASN A 87 -3.66 18.86 -13.06
C ASN A 87 -2.18 19.10 -12.68
N GLY A 88 -1.29 18.14 -12.97
CA GLY A 88 0.13 18.25 -12.63
C GLY A 88 0.45 18.01 -11.16
N GLU A 89 -0.48 17.47 -10.36
CA GLU A 89 -0.23 17.18 -8.95
C GLU A 89 0.65 15.93 -8.79
N SER A 90 1.80 16.06 -8.12
CA SER A 90 2.64 14.90 -7.79
C SER A 90 2.11 14.15 -6.57
N VAL A 91 2.46 12.87 -6.42
CA VAL A 91 2.10 12.07 -5.23
C VAL A 91 2.59 12.72 -3.94
N SER A 92 3.79 13.33 -3.98
CA SER A 92 4.34 14.05 -2.82
C SER A 92 3.47 15.26 -2.45
N GLN A 93 2.97 16.00 -3.44
CA GLN A 93 2.03 17.11 -3.22
C GLN A 93 0.68 16.58 -2.72
N HIS A 94 0.17 15.50 -3.28
CA HIS A 94 -1.11 14.90 -2.88
C HIS A 94 -1.13 14.53 -1.39
N TRP A 95 -0.06 13.94 -0.86
CA TRP A 95 0.01 13.60 0.56
C TRP A 95 0.10 14.81 1.51
N THR A 96 0.40 16.02 1.01
CA THR A 96 0.34 17.23 1.84
C THR A 96 -1.09 17.58 2.28
N LYS A 97 -2.12 16.98 1.65
CA LYS A 97 -3.52 17.07 2.08
C LYS A 97 -3.77 16.36 3.43
N TYR A 98 -2.87 15.47 3.83
CA TYR A 98 -2.93 14.68 5.05
C TYR A 98 -1.69 14.95 5.93
N ASP A 99 -1.65 14.36 7.12
CA ASP A 99 -0.47 14.46 7.99
C ASP A 99 0.66 13.49 7.62
N GLY A 100 0.48 12.69 6.57
CA GLY A 100 1.52 11.82 6.01
C GLY A 100 0.99 10.95 4.86
N PRO A 101 1.84 10.07 4.29
CA PRO A 101 1.41 9.12 3.27
C PRO A 101 0.19 8.31 3.69
N ALA A 102 -0.77 8.21 2.79
CA ALA A 102 -2.05 7.53 2.98
C ALA A 102 -2.56 7.01 1.63
N ALA A 103 -3.43 6.00 1.65
CA ALA A 103 -4.02 5.45 0.44
C ALA A 103 -5.34 4.73 0.73
N TYR A 104 -6.29 4.83 -0.20
CA TYR A 104 -7.51 4.04 -0.16
C TYR A 104 -7.19 2.56 -0.42
N ASN A 105 -7.73 1.69 0.44
CA ASN A 105 -7.45 0.25 0.45
C ASN A 105 -5.96 -0.07 0.31
N CYS A 106 -5.10 0.75 0.93
CA CYS A 106 -3.65 0.64 0.92
C CYS A 106 -2.97 0.72 -0.46
N SER A 107 -3.69 1.16 -1.49
CA SER A 107 -3.21 1.07 -2.88
C SER A 107 -3.52 2.29 -3.76
N VAL A 108 -4.55 3.09 -3.46
CA VAL A 108 -5.10 4.03 -4.43
C VAL A 108 -5.10 5.47 -3.91
N LEU A 109 -4.81 6.42 -4.80
CA LEU A 109 -4.89 7.86 -4.56
C LEU A 109 -5.95 8.46 -5.50
N SER A 110 -6.79 9.36 -5.00
CA SER A 110 -7.71 10.12 -5.87
C SER A 110 -6.92 11.13 -6.71
N GLY A 111 -7.38 11.39 -7.95
CA GLY A 111 -6.64 12.22 -8.90
C GLY A 111 -5.52 11.51 -9.66
N PHE A 112 -5.29 10.21 -9.42
CA PHE A 112 -4.30 9.39 -10.13
C PHE A 112 -5.01 8.25 -10.89
N PRO A 113 -5.65 8.53 -12.05
CA PRO A 113 -6.42 7.53 -12.78
C PRO A 113 -5.53 6.35 -13.20
N ASN A 114 -6.06 5.14 -13.09
CA ASN A 114 -5.38 3.88 -13.43
C ASN A 114 -4.08 3.59 -12.65
N PHE A 115 -3.75 4.36 -11.62
CA PHE A 115 -2.54 4.18 -10.82
C PHE A 115 -2.85 3.42 -9.53
N PHE A 116 -2.08 2.36 -9.27
CA PHE A 116 -2.21 1.53 -8.07
C PHE A 116 -0.82 1.25 -7.49
N MET A 117 -0.67 1.52 -6.19
CA MET A 117 0.51 1.14 -5.42
C MET A 117 0.34 -0.29 -4.88
N LEU A 118 1.38 -1.09 -5.05
CA LEU A 118 1.50 -2.38 -4.38
C LEU A 118 2.29 -2.17 -3.09
N LEU A 119 1.79 -2.72 -1.97
CA LEU A 119 2.35 -2.44 -0.64
C LEU A 119 2.44 -0.94 -0.34
N GLY A 120 1.39 -0.19 -0.69
CA GLY A 120 1.29 1.24 -0.41
C GLY A 120 1.11 1.56 1.07
N PRO A 121 0.82 2.83 1.40
CA PRO A 121 0.55 3.26 2.77
C PRO A 121 -0.51 2.38 3.45
N ASN A 122 -0.30 2.08 4.73
CA ASN A 122 -1.15 1.22 5.56
C ASN A 122 -1.24 -0.26 5.10
N ALA A 123 -0.42 -0.71 4.15
CA ALA A 123 -0.34 -2.13 3.76
C ALA A 123 0.62 -2.95 4.63
N ALA A 124 1.57 -2.28 5.31
CA ALA A 124 2.53 -2.97 6.15
C ALA A 124 1.84 -3.52 7.40
N THR A 125 2.31 -4.67 7.85
CA THR A 125 1.73 -5.32 9.02
C THR A 125 2.84 -5.61 10.01
N GLY A 126 2.76 -4.99 11.19
CA GLY A 126 3.66 -5.30 12.31
C GLY A 126 3.45 -6.71 12.88
N HIS A 127 2.38 -7.37 12.45
CA HIS A 127 1.80 -8.58 13.03
C HIS A 127 1.54 -9.71 12.01
N THR A 128 1.68 -9.48 10.70
CA THR A 128 1.33 -10.48 9.67
C THR A 128 2.27 -10.46 8.45
N SER A 129 1.95 -11.28 7.44
CA SER A 129 2.77 -11.45 6.23
C SER A 129 2.65 -10.28 5.26
N ALA A 130 3.79 -9.69 4.90
CA ALA A 130 3.87 -8.70 3.82
C ALA A 130 3.52 -9.29 2.46
N MET A 131 3.78 -10.59 2.25
CA MET A 131 3.42 -11.28 1.00
C MET A 131 1.90 -11.29 0.79
N MET A 132 1.14 -11.63 1.85
CA MET A 132 -0.32 -11.59 1.79
C MET A 132 -0.85 -10.16 1.56
N ALA A 133 -0.20 -9.14 2.11
CA ALA A 133 -0.56 -7.75 1.83
C ALA A 133 -0.33 -7.38 0.35
N ALA A 134 0.78 -7.85 -0.24
CA ALA A 134 1.09 -7.64 -1.65
C ALA A 134 0.05 -8.33 -2.54
N GLU A 135 -0.27 -9.60 -2.27
CA GLU A 135 -1.30 -10.35 -2.98
C GLU A 135 -2.67 -9.66 -2.89
N ASN A 136 -3.03 -9.13 -1.72
CA ASN A 136 -4.27 -8.37 -1.54
C ASN A 136 -4.28 -7.07 -2.37
N SER A 137 -3.16 -6.32 -2.41
CA SER A 137 -3.04 -5.12 -3.26
C SER A 137 -3.13 -5.48 -4.75
N ILE A 138 -2.47 -6.55 -5.19
CA ILE A 138 -2.50 -7.01 -6.60
C ILE A 138 -3.91 -7.41 -6.99
N ASN A 139 -4.57 -8.25 -6.18
CA ASN A 139 -5.94 -8.70 -6.46
C ASN A 139 -6.93 -7.54 -6.51
N TYR A 140 -6.78 -6.56 -5.60
CA TYR A 140 -7.61 -5.37 -5.63
C TYR A 140 -7.39 -4.55 -6.90
N ALA A 141 -6.13 -4.27 -7.25
CA ALA A 141 -5.78 -3.52 -8.44
C ALA A 141 -6.32 -4.18 -9.72
N LEU A 142 -6.11 -5.49 -9.89
CA LEU A 142 -6.60 -6.22 -11.06
C LEU A 142 -8.13 -6.20 -11.17
N ARG A 143 -8.85 -6.31 -10.04
CA ARG A 143 -10.32 -6.25 -10.04
C ARG A 143 -10.84 -4.88 -10.46
N VAL A 144 -10.27 -3.82 -9.91
CA VAL A 144 -10.72 -2.46 -10.23
C VAL A 144 -10.27 -2.04 -11.63
N LEU A 145 -9.07 -2.42 -12.06
CA LEU A 145 -8.56 -2.13 -13.40
C LEU A 145 -9.19 -3.00 -14.50
N LYS A 146 -9.92 -4.07 -14.14
CA LYS A 146 -10.50 -5.01 -15.11
C LYS A 146 -11.23 -4.32 -16.28
N PRO A 147 -12.12 -3.32 -16.07
CA PRO A 147 -12.77 -2.64 -17.19
C PRO A 147 -11.79 -1.93 -18.13
N VAL A 148 -10.67 -1.44 -17.63
CA VAL A 148 -9.62 -0.81 -18.45
C VAL A 148 -8.82 -1.87 -19.21
N LEU A 149 -8.46 -2.97 -18.54
CA LEU A 149 -7.72 -4.08 -19.14
C LEU A 149 -8.54 -4.83 -20.21
N ASP A 150 -9.86 -4.92 -20.01
CA ASP A 150 -10.79 -5.52 -20.97
C ASP A 150 -11.14 -4.56 -22.14
N GLY A 151 -10.73 -3.29 -22.06
CA GLY A 151 -11.01 -2.27 -23.08
C GLY A 151 -12.40 -1.61 -22.98
N ASP A 152 -13.16 -1.90 -21.93
CA ASP A 152 -14.50 -1.32 -21.68
C ASP A 152 -14.43 0.13 -21.16
N ALA A 153 -13.35 0.49 -20.47
CA ALA A 153 -13.12 1.81 -19.89
C ALA A 153 -11.76 2.38 -20.32
N SER A 154 -11.69 3.71 -20.49
CA SER A 154 -10.41 4.40 -20.65
C SER A 154 -9.73 4.70 -19.31
N SER A 155 -10.52 4.85 -18.24
CA SER A 155 -9.96 5.08 -16.91
C SER A 155 -10.89 4.67 -15.78
N VAL A 156 -10.29 4.25 -14.67
CA VAL A 156 -10.91 4.14 -13.34
C VAL A 156 -10.21 5.11 -12.40
N GLU A 157 -10.99 5.91 -11.68
CA GLU A 157 -10.48 6.99 -10.83
C GLU A 157 -11.26 7.02 -9.52
N LEU A 158 -10.56 7.05 -8.39
CA LEU A 158 -11.17 7.09 -7.07
C LEU A 158 -11.74 8.48 -6.76
N MET A 159 -12.93 8.53 -6.15
CA MET A 159 -13.51 9.79 -5.67
C MET A 159 -12.69 10.38 -4.51
N PRO A 160 -12.37 11.69 -4.52
CA PRO A 160 -11.64 12.33 -3.42
C PRO A 160 -12.28 12.15 -2.04
N LYS A 161 -13.62 12.23 -1.98
CA LYS A 161 -14.36 11.99 -0.73
C LYS A 161 -14.15 10.58 -0.19
N ALA A 162 -14.15 9.56 -1.06
CA ALA A 162 -13.96 8.18 -0.65
C ALA A 162 -12.55 7.95 -0.10
N GLU A 163 -11.53 8.54 -0.74
CA GLU A 163 -10.15 8.51 -0.21
C GLU A 163 -10.09 9.14 1.19
N HIS A 164 -10.58 10.38 1.32
CA HIS A 164 -10.58 11.11 2.57
C HIS A 164 -11.26 10.33 3.70
N ASP A 165 -12.50 9.87 3.47
CA ASP A 165 -13.28 9.16 4.49
C ASP A 165 -12.59 7.83 4.89
N TYR A 166 -12.02 7.10 3.93
CA TYR A 166 -11.28 5.87 4.21
C TYR A 166 -10.00 6.14 5.02
N VAL A 167 -9.23 7.16 4.64
CA VAL A 167 -7.96 7.49 5.30
C VAL A 167 -8.18 7.83 6.76
N TYR A 168 -9.15 8.70 7.08
CA TYR A 168 -9.44 9.04 8.47
C TYR A 168 -10.06 7.87 9.24
N TRP A 169 -10.88 7.04 8.60
CA TRP A 169 -11.37 5.81 9.21
C TRP A 169 -10.23 4.85 9.62
N VAL A 170 -9.19 4.72 8.78
CA VAL A 170 -7.99 3.93 9.10
C VAL A 170 -7.22 4.55 10.27
N GLN A 171 -6.98 5.87 10.25
CA GLN A 171 -6.22 6.54 11.32
C GLN A 171 -6.95 6.48 12.67
N ASP A 172 -8.28 6.67 12.68
CA ASP A 172 -9.10 6.54 13.89
C ASP A 172 -9.05 5.13 14.48
N ALA A 173 -9.02 4.12 13.61
CA ALA A 173 -8.86 2.74 14.05
C ALA A 173 -7.44 2.49 14.61
N LEU A 174 -6.40 3.04 13.98
CA LEU A 174 -4.99 2.91 14.43
C LEU A 174 -4.76 3.58 15.80
N ASN A 175 -5.43 4.69 16.08
CA ASN A 175 -5.36 5.37 17.39
C ASN A 175 -5.82 4.49 18.57
N LYS A 176 -6.56 3.40 18.29
CA LYS A 176 -7.02 2.42 19.28
C LYS A 176 -6.19 1.13 19.28
N ARG A 177 -4.96 1.18 18.76
CA ARG A 177 -4.07 0.02 18.60
C ARG A 177 -2.71 0.27 19.26
N VAL A 178 -2.06 -0.84 19.64
CA VAL A 178 -0.74 -0.81 20.28
C VAL A 178 0.33 -0.12 19.43
N TRP A 179 0.19 -0.12 18.10
CA TRP A 179 1.10 0.57 17.17
C TRP A 179 1.12 2.09 17.34
N ASN A 180 0.10 2.67 17.99
CA ASN A 180 0.01 4.10 18.31
C ASN A 180 0.13 4.39 19.82
N ALA A 181 0.44 3.37 20.66
CA ALA A 181 0.44 3.46 22.13
C ALA A 181 1.58 4.30 22.74
N GLY A 182 2.41 4.97 21.93
CA GLY A 182 3.37 5.96 22.41
C GLY A 182 4.84 5.54 22.38
N CYS A 183 5.17 4.33 21.91
CA CYS A 183 6.57 3.99 21.66
C CYS A 183 7.11 4.64 20.38
N VAL A 184 8.42 4.89 20.36
CA VAL A 184 9.12 5.32 19.14
C VAL A 184 9.27 4.12 18.21
N SER A 185 8.56 4.16 17.08
CA SER A 185 8.61 3.13 16.05
C SER A 185 8.67 3.76 14.66
N TRP A 186 9.13 2.98 13.67
CA TRP A 186 9.16 3.40 12.28
C TRP A 186 7.77 3.50 11.62
N TYR A 187 6.69 3.18 12.36
CA TYR A 187 5.32 3.29 11.89
C TYR A 187 4.80 4.73 11.85
N LEU A 188 5.28 5.56 12.78
CA LEU A 188 4.79 6.90 13.03
C LEU A 188 5.76 7.93 12.46
N ASN A 189 5.23 9.04 11.97
CA ASN A 189 6.01 10.26 11.73
C ASN A 189 5.93 11.22 12.93
N ASP A 190 6.56 12.39 12.80
CA ASP A 190 6.62 13.41 13.86
C ASP A 190 5.24 13.97 14.27
N LYS A 191 4.23 13.84 13.39
CA LYS A 191 2.85 14.21 13.67
C LYS A 191 2.02 13.08 14.28
N ARG A 192 2.65 11.97 14.65
CA ARG A 192 2.00 10.72 15.07
C ARG A 192 1.06 10.11 14.02
N TRP A 193 1.26 10.43 12.75
CA TRP A 193 0.55 9.80 11.65
C TRP A 193 1.12 8.42 11.36
N ASN A 194 0.28 7.39 11.30
CA ASN A 194 0.72 6.03 11.03
C ASN A 194 0.52 5.69 9.55
N SER A 195 1.57 5.80 8.75
CA SER A 195 1.53 5.47 7.31
C SER A 195 1.80 4.01 7.00
N MET A 196 2.13 3.20 8.01
CA MET A 196 2.64 1.85 7.78
C MET A 196 1.59 0.79 8.10
N SER A 197 0.98 0.86 9.27
CA SER A 197 0.22 -0.25 9.83
C SER A 197 -1.21 -0.33 9.30
N TYR A 198 -1.69 -1.55 9.08
CA TYR A 198 -3.12 -1.83 8.88
C TYR A 198 -3.80 -2.13 10.23
N PRO A 199 -4.90 -1.46 10.61
CA PRO A 199 -5.48 -1.57 11.96
C PRO A 199 -6.30 -2.85 12.23
N TRP A 200 -6.54 -3.67 11.19
CA TRP A 200 -7.32 -4.91 11.27
C TRP A 200 -6.49 -6.13 10.85
N THR A 201 -7.16 -7.27 10.70
CA THR A 201 -6.53 -8.53 10.26
C THR A 201 -6.29 -8.53 8.75
N GLN A 202 -5.36 -9.38 8.28
CA GLN A 202 -5.19 -9.60 6.84
C GLN A 202 -6.40 -10.26 6.19
N GLY A 203 -7.20 -11.01 6.95
CA GLY A 203 -8.49 -11.52 6.47
C GLY A 203 -9.48 -10.40 6.15
N HIS A 204 -9.52 -9.36 6.99
CA HIS A 204 -10.31 -8.16 6.70
C HIS A 204 -9.78 -7.42 5.48
N TYR A 205 -8.45 -7.26 5.36
CA TYR A 205 -7.86 -6.62 4.18
C TYR A 205 -8.17 -7.41 2.90
N TRP A 206 -7.97 -8.72 2.92
CA TRP A 206 -8.30 -9.64 1.84
C TRP A 206 -9.76 -9.53 1.41
N TRP A 207 -10.69 -9.52 2.37
CA TRP A 207 -12.12 -9.37 2.09
C TRP A 207 -12.42 -8.06 1.35
N ARG A 208 -11.88 -6.94 1.84
CA ARG A 208 -12.04 -5.63 1.15
C ARG A 208 -11.39 -5.61 -0.23
N SER A 209 -10.28 -6.32 -0.41
CA SER A 209 -9.62 -6.47 -1.71
C SER A 209 -10.40 -7.34 -2.70
N LEU A 210 -11.23 -8.26 -2.23
CA LEU A 210 -12.10 -9.07 -3.08
C LEU A 210 -13.38 -8.37 -3.52
N PHE A 211 -13.90 -7.47 -2.68
CA PHE A 211 -15.18 -6.79 -2.90
C PHE A 211 -15.00 -5.27 -2.92
N PRO A 212 -14.54 -4.69 -4.05
CA PRO A 212 -14.44 -3.25 -4.19
C PRO A 212 -15.79 -2.55 -3.99
N THR A 213 -15.78 -1.44 -3.26
CA THR A 213 -16.94 -0.56 -3.13
C THR A 213 -17.10 0.26 -4.41
N TRP A 214 -17.81 -0.28 -5.40
CA TRP A 214 -17.92 0.33 -6.74
C TRP A 214 -18.53 1.75 -6.75
N SER A 215 -19.31 2.12 -5.73
CA SER A 215 -19.84 3.49 -5.60
C SER A 215 -18.76 4.54 -5.37
N ASP A 216 -17.54 4.15 -4.98
CA ASP A 216 -16.43 5.06 -4.68
C ASP A 216 -15.62 5.43 -5.94
N TRP A 217 -15.99 4.89 -7.11
CA TRP A 217 -15.21 4.95 -8.34
C TRP A 217 -15.93 5.71 -9.46
N HIS A 218 -15.18 6.56 -10.16
CA HIS A 218 -15.56 7.11 -11.45
C HIS A 218 -14.93 6.27 -12.56
N ILE A 219 -15.78 5.59 -13.35
CA ILE A 219 -15.36 4.78 -14.49
C ILE A 219 -15.70 5.53 -15.78
N LYS A 220 -14.67 5.92 -16.54
CA LYS A 220 -14.84 6.58 -17.84
C LYS A 220 -14.84 5.53 -18.95
N VAL A 221 -15.97 5.35 -19.61
CA VAL A 221 -16.15 4.37 -20.70
C VAL A 221 -15.28 4.75 -21.92
N GLY A 222 -14.65 3.75 -22.55
CA GLY A 222 -13.80 3.92 -23.71
C GLY A 222 -14.59 4.16 -25.02
N TRP A 223 -14.03 4.94 -25.94
CA TRP A 223 -14.65 5.27 -27.23
C TRP A 223 -14.85 4.07 -28.17
N GLY A 224 -14.07 2.99 -28.02
CA GLY A 224 -14.15 1.80 -28.88
C GLY A 224 -15.50 1.06 -28.82
N ARG A 225 -16.15 1.06 -27.65
CA ARG A 225 -17.51 0.48 -27.49
C ARG A 225 -18.61 1.42 -27.99
N PHE A 226 -18.36 2.73 -27.95
CA PHE A 226 -19.25 3.72 -28.56
C PHE A 226 -19.33 3.49 -30.07
N LEU A 227 -18.18 3.27 -30.74
CA LEU A 227 -18.15 2.90 -32.16
C LEU A 227 -18.83 1.56 -32.44
N PHE A 228 -18.66 0.54 -31.59
CA PHE A 228 -19.33 -0.76 -31.79
C PHE A 228 -20.86 -0.65 -31.69
N ILE A 229 -21.38 0.11 -30.71
CA ILE A 229 -22.82 0.36 -30.56
C ILE A 229 -23.36 1.19 -31.75
N PHE A 230 -22.61 2.21 -32.19
CA PHE A 230 -23.00 3.01 -33.35
C PHE A 230 -22.92 2.23 -34.66
N SER A 231 -21.91 1.37 -34.86
CA SER A 231 -21.80 0.48 -36.01
C SER A 231 -22.93 -0.56 -36.02
N PHE A 232 -23.32 -1.09 -34.87
CA PHE A 232 -24.46 -2.02 -34.78
C PHE A 232 -25.78 -1.33 -35.10
N LEU A 233 -25.99 -0.11 -34.58
CA LEU A 233 -27.17 0.70 -34.93
C LEU A 233 -27.18 1.06 -36.42
N ALA A 234 -26.04 1.45 -37.00
CA ALA A 234 -25.91 1.75 -38.43
C ALA A 234 -26.22 0.52 -39.30
N LEU A 235 -25.67 -0.65 -38.96
CA LEU A 235 -25.98 -1.93 -39.62
C LEU A 235 -27.46 -2.31 -39.49
N PHE A 236 -28.08 -2.05 -38.34
CA PHE A 236 -29.52 -2.29 -38.13
C PHE A 236 -30.39 -1.37 -39.00
N PHE A 237 -30.02 -0.09 -39.14
CA PHE A 237 -30.70 0.86 -40.04
C PHE A 237 -30.48 0.52 -41.52
N ASP A 238 -29.30 0.05 -41.91
CA ASP A 238 -29.03 -0.41 -43.28
C ASP A 238 -29.77 -1.71 -43.61
N LEU A 239 -29.91 -2.65 -42.66
CA LEU A 239 -30.77 -3.83 -42.81
C LEU A 239 -32.24 -3.46 -43.00
N ILE A 240 -32.75 -2.47 -42.26
CA ILE A 240 -34.12 -1.95 -42.43
C ILE A 240 -34.30 -1.25 -43.79
N ARG A 241 -33.27 -0.56 -44.31
CA ARG A 241 -33.30 0.05 -45.66
C ARG A 241 -33.26 -1.01 -46.76
N LEU A 242 -32.44 -2.04 -46.64
CA LEU A 242 -32.35 -3.14 -47.61
C LEU A 242 -33.64 -3.95 -47.69
N ASN A 243 -34.38 -4.08 -46.58
CA ASN A 243 -35.66 -4.80 -46.55
C ASN A 243 -36.83 -4.03 -47.20
N LYS A 244 -36.65 -2.75 -47.57
CA LYS A 244 -37.66 -1.97 -48.31
C LYS A 244 -37.59 -2.11 -49.84
N HIS A 245 -36.60 -2.80 -50.39
CA HIS A 245 -36.41 -2.96 -51.84
C HIS A 245 -36.71 -4.36 -52.39
N VAL A 246 -37.15 -5.31 -51.57
CA VAL A 246 -37.55 -6.64 -52.05
C VAL A 246 -39.03 -6.62 -52.48
N SER A 247 -39.29 -6.22 -53.74
CA SER A 247 -40.57 -6.49 -54.40
C SER A 247 -40.65 -7.98 -54.76
N TYR A 248 -41.53 -8.71 -54.09
CA TYR A 248 -41.87 -10.08 -54.44
C TYR A 248 -42.79 -10.09 -55.67
N HIS A 249 -42.26 -10.46 -56.85
CA HIS A 249 -43.10 -10.80 -58.00
C HIS A 249 -43.66 -12.23 -57.82
N LEU A 250 -44.93 -12.30 -57.40
CA LEU A 250 -45.73 -13.53 -57.40
C LEU A 250 -46.25 -13.79 -58.82
N THR A 251 -45.71 -14.83 -59.48
CA THR A 251 -46.27 -15.35 -60.73
C THR A 251 -47.23 -16.50 -60.40
N VAL A 252 -48.53 -16.29 -60.64
CA VAL A 252 -49.56 -17.32 -60.48
C VAL A 252 -49.71 -18.06 -61.82
N SER A 253 -49.34 -19.34 -61.85
CA SER A 253 -49.65 -20.26 -62.97
C SER A 253 -50.91 -21.06 -62.63
N ARG A 254 -52.01 -20.80 -63.37
CA ARG A 254 -53.23 -21.61 -63.36
C ARG A 254 -53.07 -22.76 -64.37
N ARG A 255 -53.25 -24.00 -63.91
CA ARG A 255 -53.60 -25.15 -64.76
C ARG A 255 -55.12 -25.29 -64.82
N LEU A 256 -55.65 -25.35 -66.04
CA LEU A 256 -56.72 -26.25 -66.46
C LEU A 256 -56.14 -27.10 -67.58
#